data_AF-A0A326GE80-F1
#
_entry.id   AF-A0A326GE80-F1
#
_cell.length_a   1.000
_cell.length_b   1.000
_cell.length_c   1.000
_cell.angle_alpha   90.00
_cell.angle_beta   90.00
_cell.angle_gamma   90.00
#
_symmetry.space_group_name_H-M   'P 1'
#
loop_
_entity.id
_entity.type
_entity.pdbx_description
1 polymer ?
#
loop_
_entity_poly.entity_id
_entity_poly.type
_entity_poly.pdbx_seq_one_letter_code
_entity_poly.pdbx_strand_id
1 'polypeptide(L)'
;MGRFSEAQKVIDAVVGHGDPDGEAAFVLAKLAAQRGEWRKVRAYLQPISGNGPPEQRALYAQALIEVGLNNLAIAEVEALAEDDTSGPAIRQILARAYRAEGDAMNARRFESDGRGS
;
A
#
# COMPACT_ATOMS: atom_id res chain seq x y z
N MET A 1 -1.67 -22.88 3.95
CA MET A 1 -1.60 -22.28 5.29
C MET A 1 -0.17 -21.97 5.81
N GLY A 2 0.90 -21.95 4.99
CA GLY A 2 2.29 -21.84 5.53
C GLY A 2 3.03 -20.51 5.36
N ARG A 3 2.52 -19.54 4.57
CA ARG A 3 3.29 -18.33 4.18
C ARG A 3 3.17 -17.15 5.15
N PHE A 4 2.10 -17.10 5.94
CA PHE A 4 1.94 -16.09 7.00
C PHE A 4 2.99 -16.28 8.11
N SER A 5 3.36 -17.52 8.42
CA SER A 5 4.28 -17.84 9.52
C SER A 5 5.73 -17.40 9.27
N GLU A 6 6.21 -17.44 8.02
CA GLU A 6 7.57 -16.97 7.70
C GLU A 6 7.66 -15.44 7.67
N ALA A 7 6.67 -14.78 7.08
CA ALA A 7 6.61 -13.32 7.11
C ALA A 7 6.51 -12.82 8.56
N GLN A 8 5.67 -13.46 9.38
CA GLN A 8 5.54 -13.15 10.80
C GLN A 8 6.87 -13.31 11.55
N LYS A 9 7.66 -14.36 11.29
CA LYS A 9 8.98 -14.54 11.93
C LYS A 9 9.99 -13.44 11.57
N VAL A 10 9.98 -12.98 10.31
CA VAL A 10 10.86 -11.88 9.89
C VAL A 10 10.43 -10.57 10.56
N ILE A 11 9.12 -10.33 10.64
CA ILE A 11 8.55 -9.18 11.34
C ILE A 11 8.85 -9.26 12.84
N ASP A 12 8.64 -10.40 13.49
CA ASP A 12 8.91 -10.59 14.92
C ASP A 12 10.41 -10.44 15.23
N ALA A 13 11.30 -10.84 14.31
CA ALA A 13 12.74 -10.61 14.45
C ALA A 13 13.11 -9.13 14.35
N VAL A 14 12.42 -8.38 13.49
CA VAL A 14 12.60 -6.93 13.27
C VAL A 14 12.00 -6.12 14.43
N VAL A 15 10.74 -6.39 14.79
CA VAL A 15 10.02 -5.75 15.91
C VAL A 15 10.65 -6.10 17.25
N GLY A 16 11.12 -7.34 17.43
CA GLY A 16 11.77 -7.82 18.66
C GLY A 16 13.11 -7.15 18.98
N HIS A 17 13.74 -6.47 18.01
CA HIS A 17 14.95 -5.67 18.24
C HIS A 17 14.67 -4.16 18.42
N GLY A 18 13.40 -3.75 18.40
CA GLY A 18 13.00 -2.36 18.45
C GLY A 18 13.04 -1.71 17.07
N ASP A 19 12.05 -2.02 16.23
CA ASP A 19 11.71 -1.24 15.03
C ASP A 19 10.44 -0.42 15.34
N PRO A 20 10.56 0.70 16.09
CA PRO A 20 9.42 1.47 16.56
C PRO A 20 8.58 2.06 15.42
N ASP A 21 9.17 2.25 14.24
CA ASP A 21 8.56 2.98 13.12
C ASP A 21 8.30 2.10 11.88
N GLY A 22 8.59 0.80 11.96
CA GLY A 22 8.40 -0.15 10.86
C GLY A 22 9.33 0.07 9.67
N GLU A 23 10.48 0.72 9.87
CA GLU A 23 11.41 1.10 8.81
C GLU A 23 12.03 -0.13 8.14
N ALA A 24 12.40 -1.15 8.92
CA ALA A 24 12.96 -2.37 8.37
C ALA A 24 11.90 -3.19 7.61
N ALA A 25 10.65 -3.19 8.10
CA ALA A 25 9.53 -3.76 7.36
C ALA A 25 9.31 -3.02 6.02
N PHE A 26 9.44 -1.69 6.01
CA PHE A 26 9.33 -0.89 4.79
C PHE A 26 10.46 -1.16 3.78
N VAL A 27 11.71 -1.25 4.24
CA VAL A 27 12.86 -1.61 3.36
C VAL A 27 12.66 -2.99 2.73
N LEU A 28 12.24 -3.99 3.53
CA LEU A 28 11.94 -5.33 3.03
C LEU A 28 10.79 -5.31 2.00
N ALA A 29 9.76 -4.50 2.26
CA ALA A 29 8.65 -4.30 1.33
C ALA A 29 9.12 -3.69 0.00
N LYS A 30 10.00 -2.68 0.02
CA LYS A 30 10.57 -2.09 -1.22
C LYS A 30 11.37 -3.12 -2.02
N LEU A 31 12.20 -3.93 -1.36
CA LEU A 31 12.97 -4.99 -2.02
C LEU A 31 12.06 -6.07 -2.63
N ALA A 32 11.01 -6.48 -1.91
CA ALA A 32 10.01 -7.42 -2.43
C ALA A 32 9.24 -6.83 -3.62
N ALA A 33 8.89 -5.55 -3.58
CA ALA A 33 8.20 -4.85 -4.67
C ALA A 33 9.05 -4.81 -5.94
N GLN A 34 10.35 -4.52 -5.83
CA GLN A 34 11.29 -4.56 -6.97
C GLN A 34 11.36 -5.94 -7.64
N ARG A 35 11.06 -7.01 -6.90
CA ARG A 35 11.04 -8.39 -7.38
C ARG A 35 9.64 -8.85 -7.82
N GLY A 36 8.63 -7.97 -7.78
CA GLY A 36 7.23 -8.31 -8.08
C GLY A 36 6.57 -9.22 -7.03
N GLU A 37 7.14 -9.34 -5.83
CA GLU A 37 6.66 -10.23 -4.78
C GLU A 37 5.54 -9.58 -3.94
N TRP A 38 4.47 -9.11 -4.60
CA TRP A 38 3.43 -8.27 -3.99
C TRP A 38 2.72 -8.88 -2.78
N ARG A 39 2.61 -10.21 -2.71
CA ARG A 39 2.10 -10.91 -1.52
C ARG A 39 3.00 -10.73 -0.29
N LYS A 40 4.32 -10.67 -0.48
CA LYS A 40 5.28 -10.39 0.59
C LYS A 40 5.23 -8.92 0.98
N VAL A 41 5.14 -8.00 0.01
CA VAL A 41 4.96 -6.56 0.26
C VAL A 41 3.78 -6.33 1.19
N ARG A 42 2.61 -6.92 0.87
CA ARG A 42 1.44 -6.85 1.75
C ARG A 42 1.71 -7.44 3.12
N ALA A 43 2.33 -8.61 3.21
CA ALA A 43 2.60 -9.27 4.48
C ALA A 43 3.53 -8.45 5.39
N TYR A 44 4.53 -7.76 4.81
CA TYR A 44 5.46 -6.92 5.56
C TYR A 44 4.81 -5.63 6.06
N LEU A 45 3.92 -5.02 5.27
CA LEU A 45 3.33 -3.72 5.60
C LEU A 45 2.01 -3.81 6.36
N GLN A 46 1.26 -4.90 6.25
CA GLN A 46 -0.03 -5.08 6.94
C GLN A 46 0.03 -4.86 8.46
N PRO A 47 1.07 -5.29 9.21
CA PRO A 47 1.14 -5.04 10.65
C PRO A 47 1.31 -3.57 11.03
N ILE A 48 1.85 -2.76 10.11
CA ILE A 48 2.16 -1.34 10.32
C ILE A 48 1.25 -0.40 9.49
N SER A 49 0.25 -0.96 8.80
CA SER A 49 -0.73 -0.16 8.04
C SER A 49 -1.66 0.63 8.97
N GLY A 50 -2.12 1.80 8.53
CA GLY A 50 -3.10 2.62 9.25
C GLY A 50 -2.55 3.87 9.92
N ASN A 51 -1.30 3.85 10.42
CA ASN A 51 -0.63 5.03 11.02
C ASN A 51 0.80 5.25 10.51
N GLY A 52 1.23 4.45 9.54
CA GLY A 52 2.56 4.58 8.95
C GLY A 52 2.69 5.85 8.09
N PRO A 53 3.92 6.32 7.82
CA PRO A 53 4.20 7.39 6.88
C PRO A 53 3.51 7.21 5.53
N PRO A 54 3.15 8.30 4.81
CA PRO A 54 2.43 8.23 3.55
C PRO A 54 3.07 7.32 2.49
N GLU A 55 4.41 7.26 2.41
CA GLU A 55 5.12 6.40 1.47
C GLU A 55 4.89 4.90 1.76
N GLN A 56 4.83 4.52 3.04
CA GLN A 56 4.56 3.15 3.46
C GLN A 56 3.12 2.76 3.12
N ARG A 57 2.17 3.63 3.42
CA ARG A 57 0.74 3.43 3.13
C ARG A 57 0.48 3.36 1.62
N ALA A 58 1.14 4.21 0.83
CA ALA A 58 1.06 4.16 -0.64
C ALA A 58 1.61 2.84 -1.20
N LEU A 59 2.74 2.34 -0.69
CA LEU A 59 3.30 1.04 -1.10
C LEU A 59 2.39 -0.13 -0.69
N TYR A 60 1.76 -0.04 0.48
CA TYR A 60 0.80 -1.05 0.94
C TYR A 60 -0.44 -1.09 0.05
N ALA A 61 -1.03 0.06 -0.25
CA ALA A 61 -2.14 0.18 -1.19
C ALA A 61 -1.80 -0.39 -2.58
N GLN A 62 -0.60 -0.09 -3.07
CA GLN A 62 -0.11 -0.66 -4.33
C GLN A 62 -0.03 -2.19 -4.26
N ALA A 63 0.42 -2.76 -3.15
CA ALA A 63 0.42 -4.21 -2.96
C ALA A 63 -1.00 -4.80 -2.92
N LEU A 64 -1.96 -4.10 -2.33
CA LEU A 64 -3.37 -4.52 -2.30
C LEU A 64 -3.97 -4.60 -3.71
N ILE A 65 -3.70 -3.61 -4.57
CA ILE A 65 -4.12 -3.63 -5.98
C ILE A 65 -3.52 -4.85 -6.70
N GLU A 66 -2.21 -5.07 -6.57
CA GLU A 66 -1.49 -6.14 -7.29
C GLU A 66 -1.90 -7.56 -6.87
N VAL A 67 -2.41 -7.72 -5.66
CA VAL A 67 -2.93 -9.00 -5.17
C VAL A 67 -4.45 -9.14 -5.32
N GLY A 68 -5.11 -8.18 -5.98
CA GLY A 68 -6.53 -8.20 -6.31
C GLY A 68 -7.46 -7.86 -5.15
N LEU A 69 -6.97 -7.15 -4.13
CA LEU A 69 -7.74 -6.67 -2.99
C LEU A 69 -8.11 -5.20 -3.17
N ASN A 70 -8.75 -4.86 -4.29
CA ASN A 70 -8.89 -3.45 -4.71
C ASN A 70 -9.80 -2.65 -3.77
N ASN A 71 -10.88 -3.23 -3.23
CA ASN A 71 -11.72 -2.55 -2.24
C ASN A 71 -10.95 -2.13 -0.98
N LEU A 72 -10.03 -2.98 -0.51
CA LEU A 72 -9.14 -2.61 0.60
C LEU A 72 -8.13 -1.54 0.17
N ALA A 73 -7.64 -1.60 -1.06
CA ALA A 73 -6.75 -0.58 -1.61
C ALA A 73 -7.45 0.79 -1.68
N ILE A 74 -8.71 0.84 -2.13
CA ILE A 74 -9.51 2.07 -2.20
C ILE A 74 -9.63 2.68 -0.80
N ALA A 75 -10.10 1.90 0.18
CA ALA A 75 -10.27 2.38 1.55
C ALA A 75 -8.96 2.92 2.17
N GLU A 76 -7.83 2.21 1.97
CA GLU A 76 -6.53 2.65 2.49
C GLU A 76 -6.09 3.99 1.89
N VAL A 77 -6.30 4.18 0.59
CA VAL A 77 -5.82 5.37 -0.14
C VAL A 77 -6.77 6.55 0.05
N GLU A 78 -8.07 6.31 0.22
CA GLU A 78 -9.03 7.35 0.60
C GLU A 78 -8.69 7.94 1.97
N ALA A 79 -8.44 7.08 2.96
CA ALA A 79 -7.97 7.52 4.27
C ALA A 79 -6.64 8.31 4.17
N LEU A 80 -5.75 7.92 3.25
CA LEU A 80 -4.49 8.64 3.03
C LEU A 80 -4.70 10.01 2.35
N ALA A 81 -5.71 10.13 1.49
CA ALA A 81 -6.05 11.39 0.83
C ALA A 81 -6.70 12.39 1.80
N GLU A 82 -7.44 11.90 2.81
CA GLU A 82 -8.02 12.71 3.89
C GLU A 82 -6.97 13.29 4.84
N ASP A 83 -5.84 12.60 5.04
CA ASP A 83 -4.70 13.05 5.88
C ASP A 83 -3.84 14.15 5.20
N ASP A 84 -4.46 15.07 4.45
CA ASP A 84 -3.84 16.15 3.66
C ASP A 84 -2.79 15.71 2.62
N THR A 85 -2.61 14.39 2.41
CA THR A 85 -1.68 13.86 1.41
C THR A 85 -2.36 13.73 0.04
N SER A 86 -3.00 14.80 -0.42
CA SER A 86 -3.75 14.86 -1.69
C SER A 86 -2.85 15.21 -2.89
N GLY A 87 -1.71 14.53 -3.00
CA GLY A 87 -0.75 14.71 -4.09
C GLY A 87 -1.14 13.96 -5.38
N PRO A 88 -0.55 14.31 -6.54
CA PRO A 88 -0.78 13.62 -7.81
C PRO A 88 -0.54 12.10 -7.74
N ALA A 89 0.41 11.65 -6.92
CA ALA A 89 0.71 10.23 -6.73
C ALA A 89 -0.45 9.46 -6.09
N ILE A 90 -1.08 10.02 -5.05
CA ILE A 90 -2.22 9.39 -4.36
C ILE A 90 -3.44 9.33 -5.28
N ARG A 91 -3.69 10.38 -6.07
CA ARG A 91 -4.75 10.37 -7.10
C ARG A 91 -4.53 9.28 -8.15
N GLN A 92 -3.29 9.07 -8.60
CA GLN A 92 -2.98 7.99 -9.55
C GLN A 92 -3.22 6.61 -8.95
N ILE A 93 -2.90 6.40 -7.68
CA ILE A 93 -3.16 5.14 -6.98
C ILE A 93 -4.67 4.90 -6.84
N LEU A 94 -5.47 5.92 -6.47
CA LEU A 94 -6.94 5.82 -6.43
C LEU A 94 -7.52 5.47 -7.79
N ALA A 95 -7.12 6.19 -8.84
CA ALA A 95 -7.58 5.89 -10.20
C ALA A 95 -7.27 4.45 -10.60
N ARG A 96 -6.08 3.96 -10.25
CA ARG A 96 -5.66 2.58 -10.50
C ARG A 96 -6.48 1.56 -9.70
N ALA A 97 -6.74 1.83 -8.42
CA ALA A 97 -7.52 0.95 -7.56
C ALA A 97 -8.97 0.85 -8.04
N TYR A 98 -9.62 1.98 -8.34
CA TYR A 98 -10.96 2.03 -8.92
C TYR A 98 -11.05 1.32 -10.27
N ARG A 99 -10.05 1.49 -11.13
CA ARG A 99 -9.98 0.77 -12.41
C ARG A 99 -9.86 -0.74 -12.20
N ALA A 100 -9.03 -1.18 -11.26
CA ALA A 100 -8.86 -2.60 -10.96
C ALA A 100 -10.12 -3.24 -10.36
N GLU A 101 -10.93 -2.46 -9.64
CA GLU A 101 -12.25 -2.88 -9.14
C GLU A 101 -13.34 -2.88 -10.22
N GLY A 102 -13.09 -2.20 -11.36
CA GLY A 102 -14.06 -2.07 -12.46
C GLY A 102 -14.93 -0.82 -12.38
N ASP A 103 -14.67 0.08 -11.44
CA ASP A 103 -15.35 1.37 -11.33
C ASP A 103 -14.71 2.40 -12.26
N ALA A 104 -15.09 2.35 -13.54
CA ALA A 104 -14.58 3.25 -14.56
C ALA A 104 -14.97 4.72 -14.34
N MET A 105 -16.05 5.00 -13.60
CA MET A 105 -16.50 6.36 -13.34
C MET A 105 -15.55 7.05 -12.35
N ASN A 106 -15.31 6.42 -11.20
CA ASN A 106 -14.41 6.95 -10.20
C ASN A 106 -12.95 6.96 -10.70
N ALA A 107 -12.54 5.93 -11.46
CA ALA A 107 -11.20 5.92 -12.08
C ALA A 107 -10.92 7.19 -12.91
N ARG A 108 -11.87 7.57 -13.80
CA ARG A 108 -11.73 8.76 -14.65
C ARG A 108 -11.73 10.07 -13.87
N ARG A 109 -12.54 10.16 -12.81
CA ARG A 109 -12.59 11.34 -11.94
C ARG A 109 -11.21 11.65 -11.36
N PHE A 110 -10.52 10.64 -10.83
CA PHE A 110 -9.19 10.83 -10.25
C PHE A 110 -8.07 11.01 -11.31
N GLU A 111 -8.31 10.62 -12.56
CA GLU A 111 -7.40 10.88 -13.70
C GLU A 111 -7.51 12.31 -14.25
N SER A 112 -8.72 12.88 -14.30
CA SER A 112 -8.95 14.22 -14.86
C SER A 112 -8.35 15.33 -14.01
N ASP A 113 -8.36 15.17 -12.69
CA ASP A 113 -7.89 16.17 -11.72
C ASP A 113 -6.34 16.28 -11.68
N GLY A 114 -5.62 15.41 -12.39
CA GLY A 114 -4.17 15.44 -12.53
C GLY A 114 -3.64 16.11 -13.80
N ARG A 115 -4.50 16.48 -14.77
CA ARG A 115 -4.10 17.08 -16.06
C ARG A 115 -4.29 18.59 -16.16
N GLY A 116 -4.23 19.29 -15.02
CA GLY A 116 -4.34 20.75 -14.97
C GLY A 116 -3.17 21.36 -14.21
N SER A 117 -1.99 21.45 -14.84
CA SER A 117 -0.89 22.37 -14.49
C SER A 117 0.06 22.46 -15.68
#